data_AF-A0A7J9HLT8-F1
#
_entry.id   AF-A0A7J9HLT8-F1
#
_cell.length_a   1.000
_cell.length_b   1.000
_cell.length_c   1.000
_cell.angle_alpha   90.00
_cell.angle_beta   90.00
_cell.angle_gamma   90.00
#
_symmetry.space_group_name_H-M   'P 1'
#
loop_
_entity.id
_entity.type
_entity.pdbx_description
1 polymer ?
#
loop_
_entity_poly.entity_id
_entity_poly.type
_entity_poly.pdbx_seq_one_letter_code
_entity_poly.pdbx_strand_id
1 'polypeptide(L)'
;FPNTCFLPFARRCSLNAFPLSFFHCPRIHSPKPYLPQPPLVQSNPYNQTPHDLTQARESISEYLQELGLSLEDSISISSNSPKYVQMLVDGVKELEEWNAWNNSNGEGDSLGFKEMIIYMAKEKGDNGKVAFLESVGLPLSSAMSVARYLSSESLPSIIRKVKYMKENIFSVGDDKGGLSEKNARRMMMHLSISSDEDVQQTLSFFEKIEARRGGLEILGLVDATFRFLLESFPRLLLLPVESHLEPMVEFLENIGVPRRSMGNVFLLFPPILFYKIQGIKSKFSTFEKVGAAYKDIGKMLLKYPWILSTSIQENYEQILLFFEEEKIPKTSVDRAIRSWPHLLGCSTSKLKLMVDQFGELGIRNKKFGRVIAKSPQLLLKKPQEFLQ
;
A
#
# COMPACT_ATOMS: atom_id res chain seq x y z
N PHE A 1 -46.27 36.42 2.01
CA PHE A 1 -46.66 37.27 0.87
C PHE A 1 -46.55 38.72 1.30
N PRO A 2 -46.11 39.64 0.42
CA PRO A 2 -44.96 39.51 -0.48
C PRO A 2 -44.21 40.88 -0.56
N ASN A 3 -43.04 41.03 -1.18
CA ASN A 3 -42.85 41.13 -2.64
C ASN A 3 -41.33 41.35 -2.87
N THR A 4 -40.61 40.45 -3.54
CA THR A 4 -40.32 40.43 -5.01
C THR A 4 -39.30 41.50 -5.42
N CYS A 5 -38.22 41.20 -6.15
CA CYS A 5 -38.22 40.74 -7.56
C CYS A 5 -36.83 40.15 -7.90
N PHE A 6 -36.73 38.92 -8.40
CA PHE A 6 -36.73 38.46 -9.81
C PHE A 6 -35.32 38.34 -10.47
N LEU A 7 -35.04 37.10 -10.88
CA LEU A 7 -34.01 36.53 -11.79
C LEU A 7 -34.02 37.21 -13.20
N PRO A 8 -33.19 36.88 -14.24
CA PRO A 8 -32.50 35.59 -14.53
C PRO A 8 -31.21 35.60 -15.44
N PHE A 9 -30.77 34.38 -15.81
CA PHE A 9 -29.97 33.94 -17.01
C PHE A 9 -28.42 33.91 -17.04
N ALA A 10 -27.91 32.66 -16.96
CA ALA A 10 -27.15 31.89 -17.98
C ALA A 10 -25.62 32.03 -18.24
N ARG A 11 -25.00 30.83 -18.17
CA ARG A 11 -23.94 30.21 -19.01
C ARG A 11 -22.66 30.98 -19.33
N ARG A 12 -21.52 30.37 -18.98
CA ARG A 12 -20.49 29.89 -19.92
C ARG A 12 -19.42 29.08 -19.17
N CYS A 13 -19.33 27.78 -19.45
CA CYS A 13 -18.09 27.03 -19.33
C CYS A 13 -17.92 26.23 -20.62
N SER A 14 -16.82 26.53 -21.29
CA SER A 14 -16.40 26.00 -22.59
C SER A 14 -15.86 24.58 -22.40
N LEU A 15 -16.48 23.61 -23.08
CA LEU A 15 -15.95 22.28 -23.29
C LEU A 15 -15.17 22.27 -24.61
N ASN A 16 -13.86 22.00 -24.56
CA ASN A 16 -13.12 21.59 -25.75
C ASN A 16 -13.31 20.08 -25.95
N ALA A 17 -13.83 19.76 -27.13
CA ALA A 17 -14.21 18.44 -27.62
C ALA A 17 -13.02 17.71 -28.28
N PHE A 18 -13.07 16.37 -28.30
CA PHE A 18 -12.90 15.45 -29.46
C PHE A 18 -12.84 13.97 -28.99
N PRO A 19 -13.16 12.96 -29.83
CA PRO A 19 -14.50 12.35 -29.82
C PRO A 19 -14.52 10.85 -29.47
N LEU A 20 -15.66 10.40 -28.92
CA LEU A 20 -16.06 9.00 -28.83
C LEU A 20 -16.79 8.59 -30.12
N SER A 21 -16.37 7.49 -30.72
CA SER A 21 -17.06 6.83 -31.82
C SER A 21 -17.67 5.49 -31.37
N PHE A 22 -18.80 5.17 -32.02
CA PHE A 22 -19.52 3.90 -32.07
C PHE A 22 -20.52 3.57 -30.93
N PHE A 23 -21.78 3.91 -31.18
CA PHE A 23 -22.90 3.02 -30.85
C PHE A 23 -23.77 2.82 -32.10
N HIS A 24 -23.69 1.62 -32.68
CA HIS A 24 -24.69 1.10 -33.61
C HIS A 24 -25.71 0.28 -32.82
N CYS A 25 -26.97 0.63 -33.02
CA CYS A 25 -28.13 -0.02 -32.44
C CYS A 25 -28.59 -1.16 -33.36
N PRO A 26 -28.86 -2.40 -32.88
CA PRO A 26 -29.64 -3.35 -33.65
C PRO A 26 -31.11 -3.38 -33.21
N ARG A 27 -31.94 -3.61 -34.22
CA ARG A 27 -33.40 -3.61 -34.24
C ARG A 27 -34.05 -4.65 -33.33
N ILE A 28 -35.22 -4.27 -32.84
CA ILE A 28 -36.21 -5.10 -32.14
C ILE A 28 -36.76 -6.17 -33.10
N HIS A 29 -36.68 -7.45 -32.70
CA HIS A 29 -37.48 -8.54 -33.24
C HIS A 29 -38.23 -9.25 -32.10
N SER A 30 -39.48 -9.58 -32.38
CA SER A 30 -40.52 -10.18 -31.53
C SER A 30 -40.19 -11.60 -31.01
N PRO A 31 -40.87 -12.07 -29.94
CA PRO A 31 -40.47 -13.26 -29.18
C PRO A 31 -40.90 -14.57 -29.86
N LYS A 32 -40.00 -15.55 -29.91
CA LYS A 32 -40.31 -16.95 -30.30
C LYS A 32 -40.67 -17.78 -29.06
N PRO A 33 -41.55 -18.80 -29.19
CA PRO A 33 -42.11 -19.56 -28.07
C PRO A 33 -41.06 -20.43 -27.38
N TYR A 34 -41.19 -20.54 -26.05
CA TYR A 34 -40.41 -21.40 -25.16
C TYR A 34 -40.54 -22.88 -25.57
N LEU A 35 -39.42 -23.49 -25.96
CA LEU A 35 -39.25 -24.95 -25.94
C LEU A 35 -38.65 -25.34 -24.57
N PRO A 36 -39.13 -26.42 -23.93
CA PRO A 36 -38.62 -26.84 -22.63
C PRO A 36 -37.15 -27.28 -22.74
N GLN A 37 -36.30 -26.69 -21.90
CA GLN A 37 -34.91 -27.14 -21.73
C GLN A 37 -34.89 -28.55 -21.12
N PRO A 38 -34.00 -29.45 -21.57
CA PRO A 38 -33.74 -30.69 -20.85
C PRO A 38 -33.08 -30.39 -19.50
N PRO A 39 -33.20 -31.30 -18.50
CA PRO A 39 -32.75 -31.03 -17.14
C PRO A 39 -31.25 -30.74 -17.10
N LEU A 40 -30.87 -29.70 -16.37
CA LEU A 40 -29.50 -29.45 -15.94
C LEU A 40 -28.98 -30.70 -15.21
N VAL A 41 -28.11 -31.45 -15.87
CA VAL A 41 -27.29 -32.47 -15.21
C VAL A 41 -26.35 -31.73 -14.29
N GLN A 42 -26.57 -31.86 -12.99
CA GLN A 42 -25.64 -31.42 -11.96
C GLN A 42 -24.33 -32.19 -12.16
N SER A 43 -23.26 -31.50 -12.57
CA SER A 43 -21.92 -32.07 -12.58
C SER A 43 -21.48 -32.31 -11.13
N ASN A 44 -21.09 -33.55 -10.86
CA ASN A 44 -20.73 -34.08 -9.54
C ASN A 44 -19.41 -33.44 -9.04
N PRO A 45 -19.30 -32.87 -7.82
CA PRO A 45 -18.07 -32.20 -7.36
C PRO A 45 -16.92 -33.12 -6.90
N TYR A 46 -16.97 -34.42 -7.15
CA TYR A 46 -16.05 -35.38 -6.52
C TYR A 46 -15.32 -36.26 -7.54
N ASN A 47 -14.07 -35.88 -7.83
CA ASN A 47 -12.90 -36.75 -8.02
C ASN A 47 -11.67 -35.86 -8.27
N GLN A 48 -11.11 -35.29 -7.20
CA GLN A 48 -9.76 -34.73 -7.21
C GLN A 48 -8.84 -35.77 -6.56
N THR A 49 -7.87 -36.31 -7.30
CA THR A 49 -6.88 -37.16 -6.65
C THR A 49 -5.75 -36.28 -6.12
N PRO A 50 -5.27 -36.48 -4.87
CA PRO A 50 -4.07 -35.81 -4.34
C PRO A 50 -2.84 -35.96 -5.26
N HIS A 51 -2.86 -36.98 -6.11
CA HIS A 51 -1.87 -37.27 -7.13
C HIS A 51 -1.84 -36.20 -8.23
N ASP A 52 -3.00 -35.72 -8.73
CA ASP A 52 -3.06 -34.69 -9.78
C ASP A 52 -2.44 -33.36 -9.33
N LEU A 53 -2.69 -32.96 -8.09
CA LEU A 53 -2.10 -31.75 -7.51
C LEU A 53 -0.58 -31.87 -7.35
N THR A 54 -0.09 -33.08 -7.06
CA THR A 54 1.35 -33.33 -6.93
C THR A 54 2.01 -33.24 -8.30
N GLN A 55 1.45 -33.90 -9.32
CA GLN A 55 1.95 -33.80 -10.69
C GLN A 55 1.89 -32.38 -11.24
N ALA A 56 0.81 -31.65 -10.98
CA ALA A 56 0.68 -30.26 -11.41
C ALA A 56 1.76 -29.36 -10.79
N ARG A 57 2.11 -29.57 -9.51
CA ARG A 57 3.21 -28.83 -8.87
C ARG A 57 4.55 -29.15 -9.51
N GLU A 58 4.83 -30.41 -9.81
CA GLU A 58 6.05 -30.82 -10.53
C GLU A 58 6.14 -30.12 -11.89
N SER A 59 5.06 -30.17 -12.69
CA SER A 59 4.98 -29.50 -13.99
C SER A 59 5.15 -27.98 -13.91
N ILE A 60 4.55 -27.33 -12.91
CA ILE A 60 4.75 -25.90 -12.66
C ILE A 60 6.20 -25.62 -12.28
N SER A 61 6.83 -26.47 -11.46
CA SER A 61 8.24 -26.34 -11.09
C SER A 61 9.16 -26.50 -12.31
N GLU A 62 8.87 -27.42 -13.22
CA GLU A 62 9.59 -27.57 -14.50
C GLU A 62 9.44 -26.31 -15.37
N TYR A 63 8.22 -25.81 -15.53
CA TYR A 63 7.95 -24.57 -16.26
C TYR A 63 8.69 -23.36 -15.65
N LEU A 64 8.70 -23.23 -14.33
CA LEU A 64 9.42 -22.15 -13.64
C LEU A 64 10.94 -22.22 -13.88
N GLN A 65 11.51 -23.43 -13.97
CA GLN A 65 12.92 -23.61 -14.34
C GLN A 65 13.19 -23.18 -15.79
N GLU A 66 12.27 -23.42 -16.73
CA GLU A 66 12.38 -22.89 -18.12
C GLU A 66 12.46 -21.35 -18.15
N LEU A 67 11.87 -20.68 -17.16
CA LEU A 67 11.93 -19.22 -16.99
C LEU A 67 13.23 -18.74 -16.30
N GLY A 68 14.17 -19.64 -16.04
CA GLY A 68 15.50 -19.33 -15.47
C GLY A 68 15.57 -19.35 -13.95
N LEU A 69 14.62 -19.99 -13.26
CA LEU A 69 14.64 -20.13 -11.80
C LEU A 69 15.44 -21.36 -11.38
N SER A 70 16.00 -21.32 -10.17
CA SER A 70 16.63 -22.48 -9.56
C SER A 70 15.60 -23.57 -9.23
N LEU A 71 16.04 -24.82 -9.16
CA LEU A 71 15.16 -25.93 -8.76
C LEU A 71 14.52 -25.69 -7.38
N GLU A 72 15.28 -25.15 -6.42
CA GLU A 72 14.81 -24.85 -5.07
C GLU A 72 13.70 -23.78 -5.07
N ASP A 73 13.92 -22.67 -5.79
CA ASP A 73 12.93 -21.61 -5.91
C ASP A 73 11.65 -22.11 -6.59
N SER A 74 11.78 -22.89 -7.67
CA SER A 74 10.66 -23.43 -8.43
C SER A 74 9.79 -24.40 -7.61
N ILE A 75 10.43 -25.28 -6.82
CA ILE A 75 9.71 -26.18 -5.89
C ILE A 75 9.03 -25.37 -4.79
N SER A 76 9.71 -24.38 -4.23
CA SER A 76 9.15 -23.52 -3.18
C SER A 76 7.92 -22.75 -3.69
N ILE A 77 7.99 -22.15 -4.88
CA ILE A 77 6.91 -21.37 -5.47
C ILE A 77 5.70 -22.25 -5.77
N SER A 78 5.90 -23.38 -6.46
CA SER A 78 4.81 -24.30 -6.81
C SER A 78 4.12 -24.90 -5.59
N SER A 79 4.89 -25.20 -4.53
CA SER A 79 4.34 -25.72 -3.26
C SER A 79 3.53 -24.68 -2.49
N ASN A 80 3.92 -23.40 -2.58
CA ASN A 80 3.31 -22.29 -1.85
C ASN A 80 2.26 -21.51 -2.66
N SER A 81 1.85 -21.99 -3.86
CA SER A 81 0.83 -21.36 -4.71
C SER A 81 -0.38 -22.27 -4.99
N PRO A 82 -1.05 -22.78 -3.94
CA PRO A 82 -2.07 -23.83 -4.09
C PRO A 82 -3.28 -23.39 -4.93
N LYS A 83 -3.69 -22.11 -4.90
CA LYS A 83 -4.85 -21.66 -5.68
C LYS A 83 -4.48 -21.49 -7.16
N TYR A 84 -3.25 -21.07 -7.46
CA TYR A 84 -2.74 -21.06 -8.83
C TYR A 84 -2.66 -22.47 -9.40
N VAL A 85 -2.10 -23.42 -8.65
CA VAL A 85 -2.05 -24.84 -9.04
C VAL A 85 -3.47 -25.35 -9.32
N GLN A 86 -4.40 -25.15 -8.39
CA GLN A 86 -5.78 -25.58 -8.53
C GLN A 86 -6.44 -24.97 -9.79
N MET A 87 -6.24 -23.67 -10.01
CA MET A 87 -6.78 -22.97 -11.17
C MET A 87 -6.26 -23.53 -12.51
N LEU A 88 -5.02 -24.04 -12.57
CA LEU A 88 -4.52 -24.70 -13.78
C LEU A 88 -5.12 -26.10 -13.94
N VAL A 89 -5.21 -26.87 -12.85
CA VAL A 89 -5.82 -28.21 -12.87
C VAL A 89 -7.28 -28.15 -13.30
N ASP A 90 -8.05 -27.21 -12.77
CA ASP A 90 -9.45 -27.02 -13.15
C ASP A 90 -9.57 -26.65 -14.64
N GLY A 91 -8.68 -25.79 -15.14
CA GLY A 91 -8.65 -25.43 -16.56
C GLY A 91 -8.29 -26.60 -17.49
N VAL A 92 -7.40 -27.52 -17.07
CA VAL A 92 -7.12 -28.74 -17.85
C VAL A 92 -8.34 -29.63 -17.91
N LYS A 93 -9.07 -29.81 -16.79
CA LYS A 93 -10.29 -30.62 -16.75
C LYS A 93 -11.39 -30.05 -17.65
N GLU A 94 -11.59 -28.74 -17.63
CA GLU A 94 -12.55 -28.07 -18.52
C GLU A 94 -12.20 -28.27 -20.00
N LEU A 95 -10.91 -28.23 -20.35
CA LEU A 95 -10.44 -28.51 -21.71
C LEU A 95 -10.64 -29.97 -22.12
N GLU A 96 -10.35 -30.92 -21.24
CA GLU A 96 -10.57 -32.35 -21.47
C GLU A 96 -12.07 -32.66 -21.68
N GLU A 97 -12.94 -32.09 -20.85
CA GLU A 97 -14.39 -32.18 -21.00
C GLU A 97 -14.87 -31.60 -22.34
N TRP A 98 -14.37 -30.40 -22.69
CA TRP A 98 -14.70 -29.74 -23.96
C TRP A 98 -14.25 -30.55 -25.18
N ASN A 99 -13.04 -31.10 -25.12
CA ASN A 99 -12.49 -31.94 -26.18
C ASN A 99 -13.25 -33.27 -26.29
N ALA A 100 -13.63 -33.88 -25.16
CA ALA A 100 -14.45 -35.10 -25.15
C ALA A 100 -15.86 -34.88 -25.74
N TRP A 101 -16.44 -33.69 -25.57
CA TRP A 101 -17.73 -33.33 -26.17
C TRP A 101 -17.64 -33.09 -27.68
N ASN A 102 -16.54 -32.50 -28.15
CA ASN A 102 -16.39 -32.13 -29.57
C ASN A 102 -15.77 -33.24 -30.43
N ASN A 103 -14.87 -34.05 -29.88
CA ASN A 103 -14.17 -35.11 -30.61
C ASN A 103 -14.83 -36.47 -30.36
N SER A 104 -15.96 -36.70 -31.02
CA SER A 104 -16.49 -38.06 -31.24
C SER A 104 -15.83 -38.78 -32.43
N ASN A 105 -14.94 -38.11 -33.18
CA ASN A 105 -14.15 -38.70 -34.26
C ASN A 105 -12.82 -37.94 -34.43
N GLY A 106 -11.69 -38.57 -34.09
CA GLY A 106 -10.36 -38.11 -34.55
C GLY A 106 -9.22 -38.35 -33.56
N GLU A 107 -8.28 -39.21 -33.96
CA GLU A 107 -6.95 -39.37 -33.37
C GLU A 107 -6.17 -38.04 -33.44
N GLY A 108 -6.07 -37.34 -32.31
CA GLY A 108 -5.08 -36.29 -32.08
C GLY A 108 -4.20 -36.70 -30.92
N ASP A 109 -2.89 -36.45 -31.02
CA ASP A 109 -1.93 -36.66 -29.93
C ASP A 109 -2.42 -35.91 -28.67
N SER A 110 -3.02 -36.66 -27.75
CA SER A 110 -3.45 -36.13 -26.47
C SER A 110 -2.20 -35.84 -25.65
N LEU A 111 -1.88 -34.56 -25.46
CA LEU A 111 -0.86 -34.13 -24.50
C LEU A 111 -1.16 -34.79 -23.16
N GLY A 112 -0.13 -35.32 -22.51
CA GLY A 112 -0.27 -35.87 -21.16
C GLY A 112 -0.67 -34.77 -20.18
N PHE A 113 -1.22 -35.16 -19.04
CA PHE A 113 -1.70 -34.22 -18.02
C PHE A 113 -0.62 -33.20 -17.60
N LYS A 114 0.63 -33.65 -17.47
CA LYS A 114 1.78 -32.79 -17.14
C LYS A 114 2.05 -31.74 -18.22
N GLU A 115 2.07 -32.16 -19.48
CA GLU A 115 2.27 -31.28 -20.63
C GLU A 115 1.12 -30.27 -20.77
N MET A 116 -0.11 -30.69 -20.49
CA MET A 116 -1.29 -29.81 -20.47
C MET A 116 -1.19 -28.73 -19.40
N ILE A 117 -0.70 -29.05 -18.20
CA ILE A 117 -0.47 -28.05 -17.15
C ILE A 117 0.56 -27.00 -17.59
N ILE A 118 1.68 -27.43 -18.20
CA ILE A 118 2.70 -26.51 -18.71
C ILE A 118 2.14 -25.63 -19.83
N TYR A 119 1.39 -26.23 -20.76
CA TYR A 119 0.70 -25.50 -21.82
C TYR A 119 -0.24 -24.43 -21.27
N MET A 120 -1.09 -24.79 -20.31
CA MET A 120 -2.00 -23.86 -19.66
C MET A 120 -1.28 -22.71 -18.94
N ALA A 121 -0.16 -23.01 -18.27
CA ALA A 121 0.66 -21.99 -17.62
C ALA A 121 1.30 -21.01 -18.62
N LYS A 122 1.70 -21.49 -19.81
CA LYS A 122 2.23 -20.68 -20.91
C LYS A 122 1.14 -19.79 -21.53
N GLU A 123 -0.03 -20.34 -21.80
CA GLU A 123 -1.17 -19.61 -22.38
C GLU A 123 -1.68 -18.46 -21.50
N LYS A 124 -1.48 -18.53 -20.18
CA LYS A 124 -1.80 -17.40 -19.29
C LYS A 124 -0.99 -16.15 -19.56
N GLY A 125 0.20 -16.28 -20.15
CA GLY A 125 1.10 -15.16 -20.42
C GLY A 125 1.59 -14.43 -19.16
N ASP A 126 1.40 -15.00 -17.97
CA ASP A 126 1.86 -14.39 -16.72
C ASP A 126 3.35 -14.64 -16.43
N ASN A 127 3.98 -15.55 -17.17
CA ASN A 127 5.38 -15.95 -17.04
C ASN A 127 5.75 -16.30 -15.59
N GLY A 128 4.91 -17.09 -14.91
CA GLY A 128 5.13 -17.58 -13.54
C GLY A 128 4.94 -16.53 -12.44
N LYS A 129 4.62 -15.28 -12.80
CA LYS A 129 4.49 -14.17 -11.82
C LYS A 129 3.33 -14.38 -10.86
N VAL A 130 2.21 -14.94 -11.33
CA VAL A 130 1.04 -15.14 -10.46
C VAL A 130 1.34 -16.21 -9.41
N ALA A 131 1.96 -17.32 -9.81
CA ALA A 131 2.41 -18.37 -8.89
C ALA A 131 3.37 -17.79 -7.84
N PHE A 132 4.37 -17.03 -8.28
CA PHE A 132 5.32 -16.39 -7.35
C PHE A 132 4.63 -15.41 -6.39
N LEU A 133 3.78 -14.52 -6.88
CA LEU A 133 3.11 -13.52 -6.04
C LEU A 133 2.17 -14.18 -5.02
N GLU A 134 1.47 -15.26 -5.40
CA GLU A 134 0.71 -16.07 -4.44
C GLU A 134 1.63 -16.73 -3.40
N SER A 135 2.77 -17.28 -3.82
CA SER A 135 3.76 -17.90 -2.91
C SER A 135 4.33 -16.92 -1.88
N VAL A 136 4.37 -15.63 -2.21
CA VAL A 136 4.77 -14.55 -1.30
C VAL A 136 3.67 -14.18 -0.30
N GLY A 137 2.45 -14.68 -0.49
CA GLY A 137 1.31 -14.55 0.41
C GLY A 137 0.17 -13.66 -0.10
N LEU A 138 0.20 -13.23 -1.37
CA LEU A 138 -0.90 -12.47 -1.96
C LEU A 138 -2.11 -13.38 -2.25
N PRO A 139 -3.35 -12.90 -2.05
CA PRO A 139 -4.52 -13.56 -2.59
C PRO A 139 -4.42 -13.71 -4.11
N LEU A 140 -4.89 -14.82 -4.67
CA LEU A 140 -4.81 -15.11 -6.12
C LEU A 140 -5.30 -13.94 -6.99
N SER A 141 -6.42 -13.30 -6.64
CA SER A 141 -6.96 -12.14 -7.38
C SER A 141 -6.02 -10.94 -7.37
N SER A 142 -5.43 -10.63 -6.22
CA SER A 142 -4.42 -9.58 -6.08
C SER A 142 -3.14 -9.95 -6.83
N ALA A 143 -2.69 -11.20 -6.74
CA ALA A 143 -1.53 -11.70 -7.48
C ALA A 143 -1.71 -11.54 -9.00
N MET A 144 -2.90 -11.86 -9.54
CA MET A 144 -3.23 -11.63 -10.96
C MET A 144 -3.21 -10.14 -11.34
N SER A 145 -3.77 -9.26 -10.49
CA SER A 145 -3.75 -7.82 -10.74
C SER A 145 -2.33 -7.25 -10.75
N VAL A 146 -1.53 -7.61 -9.74
CA VAL A 146 -0.14 -7.17 -9.61
C VAL A 146 0.72 -7.76 -10.75
N ALA A 147 0.53 -9.03 -11.13
CA ALA A 147 1.27 -9.63 -12.25
C ALA A 147 1.06 -8.89 -13.57
N ARG A 148 -0.17 -8.45 -13.86
CA ARG A 148 -0.46 -7.63 -15.06
C ARG A 148 0.26 -6.29 -15.02
N TYR A 149 0.35 -5.68 -13.85
CA TYR A 149 1.10 -4.42 -13.66
C TYR A 149 2.60 -4.60 -13.91
N LEU A 150 3.13 -5.81 -13.69
CA LEU A 150 4.55 -6.17 -13.85
C LEU A 150 4.85 -6.85 -15.19
N SER A 151 4.04 -6.65 -16.22
CA SER A 151 4.18 -7.34 -17.51
C SER A 151 5.55 -7.16 -18.16
N SER A 152 6.19 -6.00 -17.95
CA SER A 152 7.52 -5.67 -18.47
C SER A 152 8.69 -6.27 -17.69
N GLU A 153 8.45 -6.79 -16.48
CA GLU A 153 9.50 -7.31 -15.61
C GLU A 153 9.69 -8.82 -15.81
N SER A 154 10.93 -9.29 -15.67
CA SER A 154 11.23 -10.72 -15.64
C SER A 154 10.94 -11.30 -14.26
N LEU A 155 10.55 -12.58 -14.22
CA LEU A 155 10.29 -13.27 -12.96
C LEU A 155 11.53 -13.29 -12.03
N PRO A 156 12.76 -13.59 -12.50
CA PRO A 156 13.97 -13.50 -11.67
C PRO A 156 14.22 -12.09 -11.09
N SER A 157 13.95 -11.03 -11.86
CA SER A 157 14.08 -9.64 -11.38
C SER A 157 13.14 -9.38 -10.20
N ILE A 158 11.88 -9.79 -10.32
CA ILE A 158 10.86 -9.61 -9.28
C ILE A 158 11.21 -10.41 -8.02
N ILE A 159 11.65 -11.66 -8.17
CA ILE A 159 12.09 -12.51 -7.04
C ILE A 159 13.23 -11.85 -6.29
N ARG A 160 14.25 -11.37 -7.01
CA ARG A 160 15.40 -10.68 -6.43
C ARG A 160 15.01 -9.44 -5.63
N LYS A 161 14.09 -8.63 -6.16
CA LYS A 161 13.55 -7.44 -5.48
C LYS A 161 12.82 -7.82 -4.19
N VAL A 162 11.93 -8.82 -4.24
CA VAL A 162 11.21 -9.31 -3.06
C VAL A 162 12.16 -9.86 -2.00
N LYS A 163 13.14 -10.69 -2.41
CA LYS A 163 14.15 -11.26 -1.53
C LYS A 163 14.95 -10.16 -0.83
N TYR A 164 15.47 -9.20 -1.61
CA TYR A 164 16.19 -8.05 -1.05
C TYR A 164 15.35 -7.31 0.00
N MET A 165 14.09 -6.98 -0.30
CA MET A 165 13.22 -6.28 0.66
C MET A 165 12.96 -7.10 1.91
N LYS A 166 12.61 -8.39 1.79
CA LYS A 166 12.36 -9.26 2.93
C LYS A 166 13.61 -9.39 3.81
N GLU A 167 14.78 -9.57 3.22
CA GLU A 167 16.03 -9.83 3.96
C GLU A 167 16.69 -8.56 4.52
N ASN A 168 16.62 -7.43 3.82
CA ASN A 168 17.40 -6.23 4.19
C ASN A 168 16.56 -5.12 4.82
N ILE A 169 15.26 -5.07 4.52
CA ILE A 169 14.36 -4.00 4.97
C ILE A 169 13.41 -4.52 6.05
N PHE A 170 12.86 -5.73 5.85
CA PHE A 170 11.79 -6.28 6.68
C PHE A 170 12.25 -7.40 7.63
N SER A 171 13.47 -7.93 7.51
CA SER A 171 13.95 -9.10 8.25
C SER A 171 14.00 -8.96 9.79
N VAL A 172 14.22 -7.75 10.31
CA VAL A 172 14.63 -7.52 11.72
C VAL A 172 13.55 -6.79 12.52
N GLY A 173 12.30 -6.83 12.06
CA GLY A 173 11.18 -6.10 12.67
C GLY A 173 10.68 -6.72 13.97
N ASP A 174 11.42 -6.59 15.07
CA ASP A 174 10.85 -6.72 16.40
C ASP A 174 10.20 -5.37 16.72
N ASP A 175 8.93 -5.18 16.31
CA ASP A 175 8.12 -4.03 16.76
C ASP A 175 7.78 -4.22 18.24
N LYS A 176 8.81 -4.20 19.09
CA LYS A 176 8.68 -4.36 20.54
C LYS A 176 7.73 -3.29 21.06
N GLY A 177 6.51 -3.71 21.36
CA GLY A 177 5.47 -2.86 21.95
C GLY A 177 4.58 -2.10 20.98
N GLY A 178 4.45 -2.52 19.71
CA GLY A 178 3.47 -1.97 18.76
C GLY A 178 3.71 -0.50 18.44
N LEU A 179 4.97 -0.09 18.25
CA LEU A 179 5.32 1.30 17.99
C LEU A 179 4.78 1.77 16.65
N SER A 180 4.84 0.93 15.62
CA SER A 180 4.28 1.23 14.29
C SER A 180 2.77 1.44 14.40
N GLU A 181 2.08 0.51 15.06
CA GLU A 181 0.64 0.64 15.32
C GLU A 181 0.32 1.96 16.06
N LYS A 182 1.02 2.25 17.15
CA LYS A 182 0.81 3.47 17.96
C LYS A 182 1.03 4.74 17.14
N ASN A 183 2.06 4.78 16.30
CA ASN A 183 2.34 5.93 15.46
C ASN A 183 1.30 6.09 14.35
N ALA A 184 0.86 4.99 13.71
CA ALA A 184 -0.23 5.00 12.73
C ALA A 184 -1.54 5.52 13.35
N ARG A 185 -1.93 5.00 14.52
CA ARG A 185 -3.12 5.47 15.26
C ARG A 185 -3.04 6.94 15.63
N ARG A 186 -1.88 7.41 16.11
CA ARG A 186 -1.67 8.82 16.42
C ARG A 186 -1.79 9.69 15.19
N MET A 187 -1.20 9.28 14.06
CA MET A 187 -1.35 9.99 12.79
C MET A 187 -2.83 10.10 12.41
N MET A 188 -3.55 8.99 12.34
CA MET A 188 -4.97 8.98 11.96
C MET A 188 -5.85 9.79 12.93
N MET A 189 -5.57 9.76 14.23
CA MET A 189 -6.34 10.51 15.24
C MET A 189 -6.04 12.01 15.22
N HIS A 190 -4.78 12.39 14.99
CA HIS A 190 -4.32 13.76 15.20
C HIS A 190 -4.27 14.58 13.92
N LEU A 191 -4.09 13.97 12.74
CA LEU A 191 -4.13 14.67 11.46
C LEU A 191 -5.45 15.46 11.32
N SER A 192 -5.37 16.76 11.15
CA SER A 192 -6.53 17.65 10.95
C SER A 192 -6.30 18.77 9.94
N ILE A 193 -5.21 18.69 9.18
CA ILE A 193 -4.98 19.50 7.98
C ILE A 193 -5.45 18.76 6.73
N SER A 194 -5.52 19.46 5.60
CA SER A 194 -5.74 18.82 4.30
C SER A 194 -4.55 17.92 3.94
N SER A 195 -4.83 16.67 3.58
CA SER A 195 -3.83 15.70 3.15
C SER A 195 -3.48 15.87 1.66
N ASP A 196 -2.19 15.83 1.32
CA ASP A 196 -1.75 15.63 -0.06
C ASP A 196 -1.86 14.16 -0.51
N GLU A 197 -1.51 13.88 -1.76
CA GLU A 197 -1.60 12.54 -2.36
C GLU A 197 -0.82 11.49 -1.55
N ASP A 198 0.39 11.80 -1.09
CA ASP A 198 1.23 10.85 -0.36
C ASP A 198 0.60 10.49 1.01
N VAL A 199 0.06 11.50 1.71
CA VAL A 199 -0.68 11.27 2.96
C VAL A 199 -1.96 10.47 2.70
N GLN A 200 -2.71 10.79 1.64
CA GLN A 200 -3.94 10.08 1.27
C GLN A 200 -3.67 8.61 0.94
N GLN A 201 -2.65 8.31 0.12
CA GLN A 201 -2.26 6.93 -0.18
C GLN A 201 -1.89 6.15 1.08
N THR A 202 -1.24 6.82 2.04
CA THR A 202 -0.88 6.21 3.32
C THR A 202 -2.10 5.96 4.22
N LEU A 203 -3.06 6.90 4.27
CA LEU A 203 -4.30 6.72 5.02
C LEU A 203 -5.13 5.58 4.42
N SER A 204 -5.30 5.51 3.10
CA SER A 204 -5.99 4.40 2.44
C SER A 204 -5.30 3.06 2.68
N PHE A 205 -3.97 3.05 2.76
CA PHE A 205 -3.21 1.86 3.16
C PHE A 205 -3.56 1.41 4.58
N PHE A 206 -3.64 2.34 5.53
CA PHE A 206 -4.03 2.05 6.91
C PHE A 206 -5.48 1.59 7.03
N GLU A 207 -6.43 2.25 6.35
CA GLU A 207 -7.84 1.85 6.32
C GLU A 207 -8.00 0.42 5.80
N LYS A 208 -7.25 0.06 4.76
CA LYS A 208 -7.25 -1.30 4.21
C LYS A 208 -6.75 -2.34 5.23
N ILE A 209 -5.73 -2.00 6.03
CA ILE A 209 -5.21 -2.87 7.09
C ILE A 209 -6.20 -2.93 8.27
N GLU A 210 -6.75 -1.79 8.67
CA GLU A 210 -7.71 -1.68 9.77
C GLU A 210 -8.98 -2.51 9.52
N ALA A 211 -9.40 -2.62 8.26
CA ALA A 211 -10.53 -3.47 7.84
C ALA A 211 -10.27 -4.99 7.94
N ARG A 212 -9.06 -5.43 8.28
CA ARG A 212 -8.71 -6.85 8.43
C ARG A 212 -8.77 -7.30 9.89
N ARG A 213 -8.88 -8.61 10.12
CA ARG A 213 -8.81 -9.18 11.48
C ARG A 213 -7.45 -8.88 12.10
N GLY A 214 -7.44 -8.22 13.27
CA GLY A 214 -6.25 -7.70 13.94
C GLY A 214 -6.01 -6.19 13.73
N GLY A 215 -6.69 -5.56 12.76
CA GLY A 215 -6.58 -4.12 12.51
C GLY A 215 -5.15 -3.65 12.33
N LEU A 216 -4.81 -2.49 12.90
CA LEU A 216 -3.46 -1.91 12.79
C LEU A 216 -2.37 -2.67 13.57
N GLU A 217 -2.72 -3.60 14.47
CA GLU A 217 -1.75 -4.48 15.14
C GLU A 217 -0.97 -5.33 14.11
N ILE A 218 -1.59 -5.59 12.95
CA ILE A 218 -0.96 -6.26 11.82
C ILE A 218 0.35 -5.58 11.42
N LEU A 219 0.47 -4.25 11.54
CA LEU A 219 1.71 -3.51 11.19
C LEU A 219 2.95 -3.99 11.96
N GLY A 220 2.77 -4.62 13.13
CA GLY A 220 3.84 -5.25 13.90
C GLY A 220 4.20 -6.66 13.42
N LEU A 221 3.40 -7.25 12.54
CA LEU A 221 3.60 -8.56 11.93
C LEU A 221 4.21 -8.39 10.54
N VAL A 222 5.53 -8.54 10.46
CA VAL A 222 6.33 -8.30 9.25
C VAL A 222 5.77 -9.02 8.02
N ASP A 223 5.61 -10.35 8.09
CA ASP A 223 5.17 -11.17 6.94
C ASP A 223 3.77 -10.80 6.47
N ALA A 224 2.86 -10.59 7.43
CA ALA A 224 1.48 -10.24 7.14
C ALA A 224 1.38 -8.84 6.52
N THR A 225 2.24 -7.90 6.92
CA THR A 225 2.21 -6.52 6.42
C THR A 225 2.88 -6.39 5.06
N PHE A 226 3.95 -7.13 4.81
CA PHE A 226 4.67 -7.06 3.55
C PHE A 226 3.77 -7.39 2.35
N ARG A 227 2.89 -8.40 2.46
CA ARG A 227 1.89 -8.69 1.41
C ARG A 227 0.92 -7.53 1.19
N PHE A 228 0.48 -6.84 2.24
CA PHE A 228 -0.41 -5.68 2.10
C PHE A 228 0.30 -4.51 1.44
N LEU A 229 1.60 -4.33 1.73
CA LEU A 229 2.44 -3.34 1.07
C LEU A 229 2.53 -3.63 -0.43
N LEU A 230 2.80 -4.88 -0.83
CA LEU A 230 2.86 -5.24 -2.26
C LEU A 230 1.51 -5.06 -2.97
N GLU A 231 0.41 -5.37 -2.28
CA GLU A 231 -0.92 -5.23 -2.82
C GLU A 231 -1.31 -3.76 -3.04
N SER A 232 -0.95 -2.88 -2.10
CA SER A 232 -1.32 -1.46 -2.13
C SER A 232 -0.32 -0.62 -2.95
N PHE A 233 0.93 -1.05 -3.05
CA PHE A 233 2.01 -0.35 -3.75
C PHE A 233 2.76 -1.28 -4.71
N PRO A 234 2.10 -1.83 -5.75
CA PRO A 234 2.74 -2.76 -6.68
C PRO A 234 3.92 -2.14 -7.43
N ARG A 235 3.97 -0.81 -7.56
CA ARG A 235 5.10 -0.07 -8.16
C ARG A 235 6.41 -0.26 -7.40
N LEU A 236 6.35 -0.69 -6.14
CA LEU A 236 7.53 -1.08 -5.36
C LEU A 236 8.36 -2.14 -6.09
N LEU A 237 7.69 -3.06 -6.81
CA LEU A 237 8.34 -4.12 -7.58
C LEU A 237 8.94 -3.64 -8.91
N LEU A 238 8.77 -2.36 -9.26
CA LEU A 238 9.47 -1.72 -10.39
C LEU A 238 10.75 -1.00 -9.94
N LEU A 239 10.98 -0.83 -8.64
CA LEU A 239 12.16 -0.13 -8.16
C LEU A 239 13.43 -0.98 -8.34
N PRO A 240 14.51 -0.41 -8.92
CA PRO A 240 15.78 -1.12 -9.03
C PRO A 240 16.43 -1.25 -7.65
N VAL A 241 17.05 -2.40 -7.37
CA VAL A 241 17.66 -2.64 -6.06
C VAL A 241 18.92 -1.80 -5.89
N GLU A 242 19.85 -1.90 -6.82
CA GLU A 242 21.21 -1.34 -6.72
C GLU A 242 21.24 0.18 -6.85
N SER A 243 20.43 0.74 -7.74
CA SER A 243 20.44 2.17 -8.03
C SER A 243 19.42 2.97 -7.23
N HIS A 244 18.56 2.30 -6.45
CA HIS A 244 17.50 2.97 -5.70
C HIS A 244 17.27 2.42 -4.29
N LEU A 245 16.90 1.14 -4.12
CA LEU A 245 16.57 0.61 -2.79
C LEU A 245 17.79 0.54 -1.84
N GLU A 246 18.95 0.10 -2.33
CA GLU A 246 20.20 0.07 -1.57
C GLU A 246 20.66 1.47 -1.16
N PRO A 247 20.82 2.45 -2.08
CA PRO A 247 21.15 3.83 -1.72
C PRO A 247 20.14 4.47 -0.77
N MET A 248 18.85 4.15 -0.89
CA MET A 248 17.81 4.67 0.03
C MET A 248 18.03 4.15 1.45
N VAL A 249 18.28 2.84 1.60
CA VAL A 249 18.56 2.21 2.90
C VAL A 249 19.83 2.77 3.52
N GLU A 250 20.91 2.89 2.75
CA GLU A 250 22.17 3.47 3.21
C GLU A 250 22.02 4.94 3.62
N PHE A 251 21.31 5.73 2.81
CA PHE A 251 21.04 7.13 3.11
C PHE A 251 20.26 7.28 4.43
N LEU A 252 19.19 6.51 4.63
CA LEU A 252 18.39 6.57 5.85
C LEU A 252 19.19 6.12 7.09
N GLU A 253 20.07 5.12 6.93
CA GLU A 253 20.99 4.71 7.99
C GLU A 253 21.98 5.82 8.37
N ASN A 254 22.56 6.49 7.38
CA ASN A 254 23.51 7.59 7.59
C ASN A 254 22.90 8.79 8.34
N ILE A 255 21.59 8.99 8.24
CA ILE A 255 20.87 10.05 8.97
C ILE A 255 20.32 9.57 10.32
N GLY A 256 20.63 8.34 10.73
CA GLY A 256 20.32 7.80 12.05
C GLY A 256 19.02 7.01 12.15
N VAL A 257 18.45 6.53 11.04
CA VAL A 257 17.37 5.53 11.05
C VAL A 257 18.00 4.13 11.13
N PRO A 258 17.86 3.38 12.24
CA PRO A 258 18.46 2.05 12.35
C PRO A 258 17.84 1.07 11.34
N ARG A 259 18.65 0.17 10.75
CA ARG A 259 18.17 -0.86 9.81
C ARG A 259 16.97 -1.66 10.34
N ARG A 260 17.01 -2.05 11.61
CA ARG A 260 15.90 -2.76 12.30
C ARG A 260 14.58 -1.98 12.37
N SER A 261 14.60 -0.67 12.13
CA SER A 261 13.40 0.19 12.13
C SER A 261 13.05 0.71 10.73
N MET A 262 13.81 0.32 9.70
CA MET A 262 13.63 0.79 8.32
C MET A 262 12.27 0.35 7.77
N GLY A 263 11.93 -0.93 7.94
CA GLY A 263 10.62 -1.46 7.58
C GLY A 263 9.48 -0.65 8.21
N ASN A 264 9.58 -0.29 9.49
CA ASN A 264 8.56 0.52 10.17
C ASN A 264 8.39 1.91 9.54
N VAL A 265 9.49 2.58 9.18
CA VAL A 265 9.42 3.90 8.51
C VAL A 265 8.70 3.76 7.16
N PHE A 266 9.01 2.72 6.39
CA PHE A 266 8.38 2.48 5.10
C PHE A 266 6.92 2.03 5.21
N LEU A 267 6.56 1.28 6.24
CA LEU A 267 5.16 0.90 6.48
C LEU A 267 4.32 2.09 6.95
N LEU A 268 4.92 2.98 7.75
CA LEU A 268 4.26 4.18 8.22
C LEU A 268 4.11 5.23 7.11
N PHE A 269 4.99 5.27 6.11
CA PHE A 269 4.86 6.18 4.97
C PHE A 269 5.43 5.57 3.70
N PRO A 270 4.71 4.63 3.06
CA PRO A 270 5.18 3.94 1.85
C PRO A 270 5.65 4.86 0.72
N PRO A 271 5.07 6.07 0.50
CA PRO A 271 5.51 6.97 -0.56
C PRO A 271 7.00 7.35 -0.53
N ILE A 272 7.66 7.31 0.64
CA ILE A 272 9.10 7.57 0.77
C ILE A 272 9.94 6.68 -0.14
N LEU A 273 9.49 5.44 -0.41
CA LEU A 273 10.18 4.50 -1.27
C LEU A 273 10.24 4.97 -2.73
N PHE A 274 9.41 5.92 -3.15
CA PHE A 274 9.40 6.44 -4.53
C PHE A 274 10.18 7.75 -4.67
N TYR A 275 10.69 8.29 -3.57
CA TYR A 275 11.43 9.54 -3.60
C TYR A 275 12.86 9.34 -4.07
N LYS A 276 13.39 10.31 -4.82
CA LYS A 276 14.83 10.42 -5.03
C LYS A 276 15.47 10.96 -3.75
N ILE A 277 16.67 10.49 -3.41
CA ILE A 277 17.43 10.96 -2.24
C ILE A 277 17.58 12.49 -2.23
N GLN A 278 17.81 13.11 -3.39
CA GLN A 278 17.89 14.58 -3.49
C GLN A 278 16.57 15.27 -3.15
N GLY A 279 15.44 14.66 -3.49
CA GLY A 279 14.11 15.14 -3.10
C GLY A 279 13.91 15.08 -1.57
N ILE A 280 14.39 14.01 -0.92
CA ILE A 280 14.36 13.89 0.54
C ILE A 280 15.24 14.97 1.18
N LYS A 281 16.48 15.15 0.70
CA LYS A 281 17.40 16.19 1.18
C LYS A 281 16.80 17.60 1.04
N SER A 282 16.14 17.88 -0.07
CA SER A 282 15.44 19.16 -0.28
C SER A 282 14.37 19.40 0.80
N LYS A 283 13.55 18.37 1.11
CA LYS A 283 12.54 18.43 2.17
C LYS A 283 13.15 18.57 3.58
N PHE A 284 14.38 18.08 3.80
CA PHE A 284 15.09 18.29 5.06
C PHE A 284 15.55 19.73 5.27
N SER A 285 15.79 20.50 4.20
CA SER A 285 16.26 21.88 4.30
C SER A 285 15.31 22.79 5.09
N THR A 286 14.00 22.53 5.06
CA THR A 286 13.00 23.20 5.90
C THR A 286 13.31 23.00 7.39
N PHE A 287 13.75 21.80 7.78
CA PHE A 287 14.08 21.49 9.16
C PHE A 287 15.50 21.90 9.56
N GLU A 288 16.43 21.97 8.62
CA GLU A 288 17.77 22.50 8.89
C GLU A 288 17.72 23.98 9.30
N LYS A 289 16.84 24.77 8.67
CA LYS A 289 16.55 26.17 9.05
C LYS A 289 16.08 26.32 10.51
N VAL A 290 15.65 25.24 11.15
CA VAL A 290 15.12 25.21 12.52
C VAL A 290 16.09 24.56 13.51
N GLY A 291 17.34 24.32 13.07
CA GLY A 291 18.41 23.75 13.87
C GLY A 291 18.28 22.24 14.09
N ALA A 292 17.51 21.54 13.26
CA ALA A 292 17.51 20.08 13.26
C ALA A 292 18.70 19.58 12.43
N ALA A 293 19.61 18.87 13.09
CA ALA A 293 20.63 18.12 12.35
C ALA A 293 20.00 16.91 11.66
N TYR A 294 20.66 16.33 10.65
CA TYR A 294 20.19 15.11 9.98
C TYR A 294 19.86 13.98 10.98
N LYS A 295 20.65 13.84 12.06
CA LYS A 295 20.37 12.87 13.13
C LYS A 295 19.10 13.16 13.91
N ASP A 296 18.69 14.41 14.06
CA ASP A 296 17.41 14.77 14.66
C ASP A 296 16.27 14.41 13.71
N ILE A 297 16.45 14.64 12.41
CA ILE A 297 15.47 14.27 11.39
C ILE A 297 15.28 12.74 11.34
N GLY A 298 16.36 11.96 11.42
CA GLY A 298 16.26 10.49 11.54
C GLY A 298 15.41 10.06 12.74
N LYS A 299 15.57 10.71 13.90
CA LYS A 299 14.71 10.45 15.08
C LYS A 299 13.26 10.89 14.86
N MET A 300 13.02 11.96 14.11
CA MET A 300 11.68 12.41 13.75
C MET A 300 11.00 11.41 12.81
N LEU A 301 11.72 10.88 11.81
CA LEU A 301 11.22 9.85 10.89
C LEU A 301 10.76 8.58 11.62
N LEU A 302 11.48 8.17 12.68
CA LEU A 302 11.07 7.02 13.50
C LEU A 302 9.72 7.22 14.20
N LYS A 303 9.29 8.47 14.42
CA LYS A 303 8.01 8.80 15.09
C LYS A 303 6.91 9.18 14.11
N TYR A 304 7.27 9.89 13.04
CA TYR A 304 6.32 10.53 12.13
C TYR A 304 6.97 10.73 10.75
N PRO A 305 7.08 9.68 9.91
CA PRO A 305 7.73 9.81 8.61
C PRO A 305 7.03 10.77 7.65
N TRP A 306 5.74 11.04 7.86
CA TRP A 306 4.96 12.02 7.09
C TRP A 306 5.49 13.44 7.18
N ILE A 307 6.48 13.75 8.03
CA ILE A 307 7.22 15.01 7.91
C ILE A 307 7.74 15.26 6.49
N LEU A 308 7.89 14.22 5.66
CA LEU A 308 8.30 14.36 4.26
C LEU A 308 7.16 14.74 3.30
N SER A 309 5.89 14.66 3.70
CA SER A 309 4.77 15.10 2.87
C SER A 309 4.79 16.62 2.65
N THR A 310 4.41 17.07 1.47
CA THR A 310 4.33 18.49 1.12
C THR A 310 3.31 19.21 2.01
N SER A 311 2.13 18.64 2.23
CA SER A 311 1.11 19.23 3.12
C SER A 311 1.60 19.41 4.56
N ILE A 312 2.36 18.44 5.07
CA ILE A 312 2.95 18.52 6.42
C ILE A 312 4.09 19.53 6.49
N GLN A 313 4.91 19.63 5.43
CA GLN A 313 5.96 20.64 5.29
C GLN A 313 5.40 22.06 5.30
N GLU A 314 4.35 22.31 4.51
CA GLU A 314 3.72 23.64 4.38
C GLU A 314 3.04 24.08 5.68
N ASN A 315 2.50 23.14 6.45
CA ASN A 315 1.87 23.44 7.73
C ASN A 315 2.87 23.94 8.79
N TYR A 316 4.17 23.72 8.61
CA TYR A 316 5.19 24.19 9.54
C TYR A 316 5.09 25.70 9.79
N GLU A 317 4.95 26.51 8.73
CA GLU A 317 4.89 27.96 8.87
C GLU A 317 3.56 28.43 9.50
N GLN A 318 2.46 27.72 9.23
CA GLN A 318 1.18 28.00 9.88
C GLN A 318 1.25 27.77 11.39
N ILE A 319 1.94 26.71 11.81
CA ILE A 319 2.18 26.42 13.24
C ILE A 319 3.08 27.49 13.87
N LEU A 320 4.10 27.97 13.17
CA LEU A 320 4.97 29.03 13.69
C LEU A 320 4.21 30.34 13.88
N LEU A 321 3.47 30.79 12.86
CA LEU A 321 2.68 32.03 12.93
C LEU A 321 1.65 31.97 14.06
N PHE A 322 0.94 30.85 14.19
CA PHE A 322 -0.01 30.64 15.27
C PHE A 322 0.63 30.79 16.66
N PHE A 323 1.79 30.17 16.89
CA PHE A 323 2.44 30.26 18.19
C PHE A 323 3.15 31.59 18.44
N GLU A 324 3.51 32.33 17.39
CA GLU A 324 3.98 33.70 17.50
C GLU A 324 2.86 34.64 18.00
N GLU A 325 1.64 34.50 17.49
CA GLU A 325 0.45 35.23 17.97
C GLU A 325 0.17 34.94 19.46
N GLU A 326 0.40 33.71 19.90
CA GLU A 326 0.32 33.27 21.31
C GLU A 326 1.56 33.67 22.15
N LYS A 327 2.46 34.49 21.58
CA LYS A 327 3.67 35.03 22.22
C LYS A 327 4.60 33.94 22.75
N ILE A 328 4.65 32.80 22.05
CA ILE A 328 5.54 31.69 22.37
C ILE A 328 6.85 31.85 21.58
N PRO A 329 8.02 31.73 22.23
CA PRO A 329 9.29 31.79 21.51
C PRO A 329 9.41 30.67 20.47
N LYS A 330 9.79 31.00 19.24
CA LYS A 330 10.07 30.05 18.15
C LYS A 330 10.95 28.88 18.59
N THR A 331 12.01 29.14 19.36
CA THR A 331 12.92 28.10 19.87
C THR A 331 12.24 27.04 20.75
N SER A 332 11.13 27.39 21.41
CA SER A 332 10.32 26.44 22.17
C SER A 332 9.47 25.56 21.24
N VAL A 333 8.91 26.15 20.18
CA VAL A 333 8.13 25.47 19.14
C VAL A 333 9.01 24.53 18.33
N ASP A 334 10.18 24.99 17.88
CA ASP A 334 11.16 24.15 17.16
C ASP A 334 11.57 22.92 17.99
N ARG A 335 11.75 23.09 19.31
CA ARG A 335 12.06 21.98 20.22
C ARG A 335 10.88 21.02 20.39
N ALA A 336 9.66 21.55 20.50
CA ALA A 336 8.43 20.78 20.56
C ALA A 336 8.27 19.91 19.30
N ILE A 337 8.45 20.49 18.11
CA ILE A 337 8.35 19.79 16.82
C ILE A 337 9.44 18.71 16.67
N ARG A 338 10.70 19.03 16.97
CA ARG A 338 11.80 18.03 16.89
C ARG A 338 11.56 16.82 17.80
N SER A 339 10.97 17.04 18.98
CA SER A 339 10.68 15.95 19.92
C SER A 339 9.36 15.24 19.62
N TRP A 340 8.39 15.93 18.99
CA TRP A 340 7.05 15.44 18.72
C TRP A 340 6.47 15.98 17.39
N PRO A 341 6.94 15.44 16.25
CA PRO A 341 6.57 15.92 14.91
C PRO A 341 5.08 15.81 14.54
N HIS A 342 4.30 15.03 15.29
CA HIS A 342 2.84 14.91 15.12
C HIS A 342 2.10 16.25 15.19
N LEU A 343 2.68 17.26 15.84
CA LEU A 343 2.14 18.63 15.85
C LEU A 343 1.96 19.19 14.43
N LEU A 344 2.81 18.79 13.49
CA LEU A 344 2.75 19.25 12.09
C LEU A 344 1.56 18.68 11.32
N GLY A 345 0.92 17.60 11.81
CA GLY A 345 -0.33 17.11 11.26
C GLY A 345 -1.57 17.85 11.76
N CYS A 346 -1.45 18.69 12.78
CA CYS A 346 -2.58 19.35 13.41
C CYS A 346 -2.86 20.71 12.76
N SER A 347 -4.13 21.04 12.64
CA SER A 347 -4.59 22.39 12.34
C SER A 347 -4.40 23.29 13.57
N THR A 348 -4.18 24.58 13.33
CA THR A 348 -4.08 25.60 14.38
C THR A 348 -5.35 25.66 15.23
N SER A 349 -6.52 25.50 14.62
CA SER A 349 -7.81 25.42 15.31
C SER A 349 -7.89 24.27 16.32
N LYS A 350 -7.32 23.10 16.00
CA LYS A 350 -7.28 21.95 16.90
C LYS A 350 -6.34 22.20 18.08
N LEU A 351 -5.17 22.77 17.81
CA LEU A 351 -4.18 23.11 18.85
C LEU A 351 -4.70 24.20 19.80
N LYS A 352 -5.44 25.19 19.26
CA LYS A 352 -5.99 26.31 20.01
C LYS A 352 -6.83 25.89 21.21
N LEU A 353 -7.56 24.77 21.11
CA LEU A 353 -8.33 24.20 22.21
C LEU A 353 -7.47 23.95 23.46
N MET A 354 -6.29 23.36 23.28
CA MET A 354 -5.37 23.12 24.39
C MET A 354 -4.64 24.39 24.82
N VAL A 355 -4.31 25.29 23.88
CA VAL A 355 -3.71 26.59 24.22
C VAL A 355 -4.64 27.40 25.14
N ASP A 356 -5.94 27.44 24.83
CA ASP A 356 -6.95 28.11 25.64
C ASP A 356 -7.11 27.45 27.02
N GLN A 357 -7.13 26.12 27.07
CA GLN A 357 -7.18 25.38 28.33
C GLN A 357 -5.99 25.71 29.25
N PHE A 358 -4.77 25.79 28.71
CA PHE A 358 -3.60 26.25 29.47
C PHE A 358 -3.73 27.74 29.87
N GLY A 359 -4.32 28.55 29.00
CA GLY A 359 -4.61 29.96 29.24
C GLY A 359 -5.56 30.21 30.41
N GLU A 360 -6.56 29.35 30.61
CA GLU A 360 -7.47 29.34 31.77
C GLU A 360 -6.75 28.98 33.06
N LEU A 361 -5.77 28.06 32.99
CA LEU A 361 -4.91 27.66 34.12
C LEU A 361 -3.79 28.67 34.41
N GLY A 362 -3.79 29.84 33.76
CA GLY A 362 -2.76 30.88 33.94
C GLY A 362 -1.38 30.48 33.38
N ILE A 363 -1.33 29.56 32.42
CA ILE A 363 -0.11 29.12 31.73
C ILE A 363 -0.09 29.74 30.33
N ARG A 364 0.66 30.84 30.14
CA ARG A 364 0.74 31.59 28.86
C ARG A 364 2.17 31.95 28.48
N ASN A 365 2.35 32.46 27.26
CA ASN A 365 3.59 33.06 26.76
C ASN A 365 4.83 32.17 27.02
N LYS A 366 5.89 32.73 27.62
CA LYS A 366 7.12 32.01 27.99
C LYS A 366 6.89 30.81 28.92
N LYS A 367 5.92 30.87 29.84
CA LYS A 367 5.61 29.73 30.74
C LYS A 367 5.06 28.57 29.92
N PHE A 368 4.14 28.86 29.01
CA PHE A 368 3.58 27.87 28.10
C PHE A 368 4.61 27.33 27.12
N GLY A 369 5.48 28.18 26.56
CA GLY A 369 6.62 27.76 25.74
C GLY A 369 7.50 26.70 26.42
N ARG A 370 7.80 26.88 27.72
CA ARG A 370 8.55 25.87 28.49
C ARG A 370 7.79 24.55 28.66
N VAL A 371 6.46 24.59 28.78
CA VAL A 371 5.63 23.39 28.89
C VAL A 371 5.66 22.61 27.59
N ILE A 372 5.34 23.24 26.46
CA ILE A 372 5.28 22.54 25.17
C ILE A 372 6.66 22.08 24.68
N ALA A 373 7.73 22.79 25.04
CA ALA A 373 9.10 22.40 24.70
C ALA A 373 9.57 21.14 25.46
N LYS A 374 8.98 20.86 26.63
CA LYS A 374 9.27 19.66 27.45
C LYS A 374 8.26 18.53 27.25
N SER A 375 7.00 18.87 26.98
CA SER A 375 5.88 17.92 26.90
C SER A 375 4.92 18.31 25.78
N PRO A 376 5.38 18.30 24.52
CA PRO A 376 4.58 18.71 23.36
C PRO A 376 3.33 17.84 23.14
N GLN A 377 3.35 16.57 23.59
CA GLN A 377 2.22 15.66 23.46
C GLN A 377 0.96 16.15 24.19
N LEU A 378 1.08 17.08 25.15
CA LEU A 378 -0.05 17.67 25.84
C LEU A 378 -0.97 18.47 24.91
N LEU A 379 -0.42 19.04 23.84
CA LEU A 379 -1.19 19.78 22.83
C LEU A 379 -2.13 18.88 22.01
N LEU A 380 -1.91 17.56 22.04
CA LEU A 380 -2.71 16.59 21.28
C LEU A 380 -3.84 15.96 22.11
N LYS A 381 -3.90 16.25 23.41
CA LYS A 381 -4.98 15.79 24.29
C LYS A 381 -6.26 16.59 24.03
N LYS A 382 -7.40 16.01 24.41
CA LYS A 382 -8.64 16.80 24.56
C LYS A 382 -8.61 17.55 25.89
N PRO A 383 -9.15 18.78 25.97
CA PRO A 383 -9.19 19.54 27.22
C PRO A 383 -9.81 18.76 28.39
N GLN A 384 -10.87 17.99 28.15
CA GLN A 384 -11.53 17.17 29.18
C GLN A 384 -10.62 16.07 29.76
N GLU A 385 -9.81 15.43 28.91
CA GLU A 385 -8.86 14.37 29.29
C GLU A 385 -7.58 14.91 29.94
N PHE A 386 -7.37 16.23 29.87
CA PHE A 386 -6.22 16.89 30.49
C PHE A 386 -6.51 17.32 31.94
N LEU A 387 -7.76 17.60 32.26
CA LEU A 387 -8.20 18.05 33.59
C LEU A 387 -8.47 16.90 34.58
N GLN A 388 -8.61 15.68 34.07
CA GLN A 388 -8.66 14.43 34.85
C GLN A 388 -7.24 13.94 35.13
#